data_AF-A0A7H1NR06-F1
#
_entry.id   AF-A0A7H1NR06-F1
#
_cell.length_a   1.000
_cell.length_b   1.000
_cell.length_c   1.000
_cell.angle_alpha   90.00
_cell.angle_beta   90.00
_cell.angle_gamma   90.00
#
_symmetry.space_group_name_H-M   'P 1'
#
loop_
_entity.id
_entity.type
_entity.pdbx_description
1 polymer ?
#
loop_
_entity_poly.entity_id
_entity_poly.type
_entity_poly.pdbx_seq_one_letter_code
_entity_poly.pdbx_strand_id
1 'polypeptide(L)'
;MKRHLLRYSLRHSLGGWAWLLAQPSRMATFSLAAGFLGLGLAGNASAQNITGQAKEQGEATPAQAAQGSQEGATGGLSVTHSYYGLTSNRERVERWVLTNHNGMQVSFISYGGIITEINVADKNGKPDNVVLGFGNLDGYTKDSAKGGLYFGALIGRYANRIAKGTFSLDHHTYHLAITAPPNSMHGGIHGFDKRVWHVKALPVAEHSVGAELTMESHDGDQGYPGNLKVAVTYTLDDQNTLSLHYKATTDKPTVLNLTNHSYFNLGGQGSGSIADEVLQINASHYTPTDQYAIPTGEIAPVEGTVFDFRKPMVIGTHLRDDVPQIMYARGYDHNWVIDGEYGKAPRLAARIEDPKTGRFMEVLTSQPGLQVYTSNSLDGTYAGAAHKAFRQTDAVAFEAEHFPDSPNHPKFPSTELRPGQVFDYTTQYHFGVNKN
;
A
#
# COMPACT_ATOMS: atom_id res chain seq x y z
N MET A 1 31.52 -50.34 -37.93
CA MET A 1 31.74 -51.80 -37.81
C MET A 1 31.89 -52.15 -36.33
N LYS A 2 31.06 -53.09 -35.84
CA LYS A 2 31.14 -53.95 -34.63
C LYS A 2 31.47 -53.27 -33.27
N ARG A 3 30.50 -53.05 -32.36
CA ARG A 3 29.73 -54.00 -31.49
C ARG A 3 30.60 -54.86 -30.57
N HIS A 4 30.45 -54.68 -29.25
CA HIS A 4 30.32 -55.80 -28.31
C HIS A 4 29.28 -55.52 -27.21
N LEU A 5 28.41 -56.51 -27.03
CA LEU A 5 27.31 -56.67 -26.09
C LEU A 5 27.73 -57.66 -24.99
N LEU A 6 27.19 -57.49 -23.78
CA LEU A 6 26.74 -58.53 -22.83
C LEU A 6 25.73 -57.82 -21.89
N ARG A 7 24.40 -58.02 -21.89
CA ARG A 7 23.53 -59.17 -21.51
C ARG A 7 23.91 -59.76 -20.13
N TYR A 8 23.03 -60.09 -19.17
CA TYR A 8 21.60 -59.92 -18.85
C TYR A 8 21.45 -60.55 -17.44
N SER A 9 20.57 -60.08 -16.55
CA SER A 9 19.81 -60.95 -15.62
C SER A 9 18.74 -60.14 -14.85
N LEU A 10 17.48 -60.35 -15.23
CA LEU A 10 16.30 -60.06 -14.42
C LEU A 10 16.14 -61.12 -13.32
N ARG A 11 15.65 -60.70 -12.13
CA ARG A 11 14.62 -61.43 -11.39
C ARG A 11 13.66 -60.46 -10.71
N HIS A 12 12.38 -60.76 -10.89
CA HIS A 12 11.20 -60.14 -10.31
C HIS A 12 11.10 -60.32 -8.78
N SER A 13 10.48 -59.37 -8.08
CA SER A 13 9.29 -59.66 -7.27
C SER A 13 8.39 -58.42 -7.11
N LEU A 14 7.11 -58.67 -7.30
CA LEU A 14 5.96 -57.77 -7.17
C LEU A 14 5.59 -57.48 -5.71
N GLY A 15 4.84 -56.39 -5.52
CA GLY A 15 4.05 -56.05 -4.32
C GLY A 15 4.56 -54.77 -3.66
N GLY A 16 3.82 -53.68 -3.51
CA GLY A 16 2.39 -53.42 -3.64
C GLY A 16 2.04 -52.35 -2.60
N TRP A 17 1.06 -51.52 -2.94
CA TRP A 17 0.26 -50.65 -2.08
C TRP A 17 0.71 -49.21 -1.80
N ALA A 18 -0.24 -48.34 -2.14
CA ALA A 18 -0.29 -46.90 -2.03
C ALA A 18 -0.36 -46.41 -0.57
N TRP A 19 0.16 -45.21 -0.33
CA TRP A 19 -0.28 -44.33 0.76
C TRP A 19 -0.44 -42.90 0.22
N LEU A 20 -1.70 -42.57 -0.03
CA LEU A 20 -2.27 -41.23 -0.02
C LEU A 20 -2.92 -41.08 1.35
N LEU A 21 -2.76 -39.95 2.06
CA LEU A 21 -3.63 -39.40 3.12
C LEU A 21 -2.98 -38.07 3.58
N ALA A 22 -3.49 -36.91 3.17
CA ALA A 22 -4.61 -36.18 3.80
C ALA A 22 -4.31 -35.73 5.24
N GLN A 23 -4.06 -34.44 5.43
CA GLN A 23 -4.00 -33.79 6.74
C GLN A 23 -5.39 -33.34 7.18
N PRO A 24 -5.77 -33.47 8.47
CA PRO A 24 -7.10 -33.10 8.93
C PRO A 24 -7.20 -31.64 9.36
N SER A 25 -8.23 -30.99 8.85
CA SER A 25 -8.86 -29.76 9.34
C SER A 25 -9.40 -29.92 10.76
N ARG A 26 -9.10 -28.98 11.66
CA ARG A 26 -9.73 -28.84 12.97
C ARG A 26 -11.03 -28.03 12.84
N MET A 27 -12.18 -28.71 12.92
CA MET A 27 -13.46 -28.09 13.29
C MET A 27 -13.71 -28.35 14.78
N ALA A 28 -14.02 -27.29 15.52
CA ALA A 28 -14.50 -27.37 16.90
C ALA A 28 -16.02 -27.51 16.89
N THR A 29 -16.52 -28.66 17.35
CA THR A 29 -17.92 -28.89 17.70
C THR A 29 -18.17 -28.43 19.14
N PHE A 30 -19.11 -27.52 19.35
CA PHE A 30 -19.75 -27.29 20.64
C PHE A 30 -21.04 -28.12 20.71
N SER A 31 -21.13 -28.98 21.72
CA SER A 31 -22.30 -29.80 22.02
C SER A 31 -23.45 -28.96 22.59
N LEU A 32 -24.65 -29.19 22.04
CA LEU A 32 -25.93 -28.93 22.73
C LEU A 32 -26.07 -29.86 23.93
N ALA A 33 -26.50 -29.32 25.06
CA ALA A 33 -27.20 -30.08 26.09
C ALA A 33 -28.48 -29.32 26.46
N ALA A 34 -29.61 -30.00 26.29
CA ALA A 34 -30.94 -29.55 26.67
C ALA A 34 -31.46 -30.39 27.83
N GLY A 35 -32.23 -29.73 28.69
CA GLY A 35 -33.13 -30.31 29.68
C GLY A 35 -33.27 -29.39 30.90
N PHE A 36 -34.42 -29.16 31.52
CA PHE A 36 -35.84 -29.16 31.16
C PHE A 36 -36.58 -28.70 32.44
N LEU A 37 -37.67 -27.93 32.29
CA LEU A 37 -38.88 -27.87 33.15
C LEU A 37 -38.85 -27.27 34.58
N GLY A 38 -39.73 -26.27 34.76
CA GLY A 38 -40.36 -25.89 36.02
C GLY A 38 -41.39 -24.75 35.83
N LEU A 39 -42.68 -25.11 35.76
CA LEU A 39 -43.87 -24.27 35.53
C LEU A 39 -44.23 -23.30 36.69
N GLY A 40 -45.05 -22.29 36.36
CA GLY A 40 -45.97 -21.59 37.28
C GLY A 40 -46.38 -20.20 36.77
N LEU A 41 -47.30 -20.08 35.81
CA LEU A 41 -48.74 -19.81 35.92
C LEU A 41 -49.19 -18.47 36.58
N ALA A 42 -49.82 -17.66 35.72
CA ALA A 42 -51.07 -16.90 35.89
C ALA A 42 -51.12 -15.63 36.78
N GLY A 43 -51.70 -14.57 36.21
CA GLY A 43 -52.22 -13.42 36.97
C GLY A 43 -52.65 -12.25 36.08
N ASN A 44 -53.95 -12.16 35.83
CA ASN A 44 -54.65 -11.22 34.95
C ASN A 44 -54.82 -9.79 35.55
N ALA A 45 -55.18 -8.87 34.62
CA ALA A 45 -56.22 -7.84 34.74
C ALA A 45 -55.90 -6.43 35.32
N SER A 46 -55.90 -5.48 34.36
CA SER A 46 -56.83 -4.35 34.20
C SER A 46 -56.78 -3.10 35.11
N ALA A 47 -56.57 -1.97 34.41
CA ALA A 47 -57.37 -0.73 34.39
C ALA A 47 -57.47 0.16 35.65
N GLN A 48 -57.14 1.45 35.51
CA GLN A 48 -58.14 2.50 35.24
C GLN A 48 -57.53 3.89 34.98
N ASN A 49 -58.25 4.64 34.15
CA ASN A 49 -58.08 6.03 33.68
C ASN A 49 -58.00 7.06 34.81
N ILE A 50 -57.42 8.25 34.55
CA ILE A 50 -58.04 9.58 34.80
C ILE A 50 -57.52 10.65 33.79
N THR A 51 -58.44 11.07 32.91
CA THR A 51 -58.73 12.36 32.25
C THR A 51 -57.70 13.51 32.12
N GLY A 52 -57.75 14.22 30.98
CA GLY A 52 -57.41 15.65 30.96
C GLY A 52 -57.21 16.35 29.60
N GLN A 53 -58.31 16.62 28.88
CA GLN A 53 -58.55 17.78 27.98
C GLN A 53 -57.70 18.04 26.72
N ALA A 54 -58.43 18.23 25.62
CA ALA A 54 -57.99 18.70 24.32
C ALA A 54 -57.86 20.23 24.25
N LYS A 55 -56.95 20.73 23.38
CA LYS A 55 -57.22 21.89 22.52
C LYS A 55 -56.24 22.05 21.36
N GLU A 56 -56.85 22.02 20.17
CA GLU A 56 -56.63 22.85 18.98
C GLU A 56 -55.31 22.84 18.18
N GLN A 57 -55.56 22.92 16.86
CA GLN A 57 -54.68 22.78 15.71
C GLN A 57 -53.89 24.06 15.44
N GLY A 58 -52.70 23.89 14.87
CA GLY A 58 -51.94 24.92 14.19
C GLY A 58 -51.01 24.27 13.18
N GLU A 59 -51.44 24.25 11.92
CA GLU A 59 -50.66 23.79 10.76
C GLU A 59 -49.43 24.68 10.58
N ALA A 60 -48.25 24.06 10.55
CA ALA A 60 -47.00 24.73 10.20
C ALA A 60 -46.76 24.62 8.69
N THR A 61 -46.75 25.77 8.03
CA THR A 61 -46.36 25.97 6.63
C THR A 61 -44.87 25.61 6.44
N PRO A 62 -44.47 24.91 5.36
CA PRO A 62 -43.06 24.71 5.07
C PRO A 62 -42.45 25.99 4.46
N ALA A 63 -41.47 26.55 5.17
CA ALA A 63 -40.67 27.67 4.69
C ALA A 63 -39.84 27.27 3.46
N GLN A 64 -39.91 28.13 2.46
CA GLN A 64 -39.25 28.03 1.16
C GLN A 64 -37.73 27.89 1.31
N ALA A 65 -37.18 26.88 0.63
CA ALA A 65 -35.76 26.73 0.38
C ALA A 65 -35.28 27.89 -0.51
N ALA A 66 -34.44 28.76 0.04
CA ALA A 66 -33.65 29.69 -0.74
C ALA A 66 -32.56 28.89 -1.47
N GLN A 67 -32.69 28.81 -2.80
CA GLN A 67 -31.63 28.40 -3.71
C GLN A 67 -30.48 29.41 -3.63
N GLY A 68 -29.47 29.09 -2.84
CA GLY A 68 -28.14 29.68 -2.99
C GLY A 68 -27.37 28.87 -4.02
N SER A 69 -27.18 29.44 -5.20
CA SER A 69 -26.20 28.99 -6.19
C SER A 69 -24.82 28.95 -5.54
N GLN A 70 -24.28 27.74 -5.32
CA GLN A 70 -22.87 27.58 -5.00
C GLN A 70 -22.05 27.82 -6.28
N GLU A 71 -21.67 29.07 -6.50
CA GLU A 71 -20.47 29.38 -7.25
C GLU A 71 -19.26 28.83 -6.48
N GLY A 72 -18.36 28.15 -7.21
CA GLY A 72 -17.28 27.35 -6.65
C GLY A 72 -16.39 28.14 -5.69
N ALA A 73 -16.29 27.66 -4.45
CA ALA A 73 -15.27 28.09 -3.53
C ALA A 73 -13.91 27.56 -4.05
N THR A 74 -13.20 28.39 -4.80
CA THR A 74 -11.76 28.22 -5.06
C THR A 74 -11.03 28.43 -3.73
N GLY A 75 -10.94 27.37 -2.92
CA GLY A 75 -10.19 27.39 -1.67
C GLY A 75 -8.70 27.61 -1.96
N GLY A 76 -8.08 28.58 -1.29
CA GLY A 76 -6.64 28.80 -1.38
C GLY A 76 -5.83 27.67 -0.74
N LEU A 77 -4.50 27.77 -0.88
CA LEU A 77 -3.54 26.94 -0.17
C LEU A 77 -3.88 26.79 1.32
N SER A 78 -4.08 25.55 1.79
CA SER A 78 -4.32 25.31 3.21
C SER A 78 -3.81 23.96 3.71
N VAL A 79 -3.45 23.96 5.01
CA VAL A 79 -3.17 22.76 5.81
C VAL A 79 -4.15 22.77 6.98
N THR A 80 -4.98 21.75 7.09
CA THR A 80 -5.91 21.58 8.23
C THR A 80 -5.67 20.23 8.89
N HIS A 81 -5.98 20.13 10.17
CA HIS A 81 -5.92 18.86 10.88
C HIS A 81 -7.05 18.71 11.90
N SER A 82 -7.43 17.47 12.17
CA SER A 82 -8.50 17.12 13.10
C SER A 82 -8.23 15.79 13.78
N TYR A 83 -8.92 15.53 14.89
CA TYR A 83 -8.86 14.24 15.56
C TYR A 83 -9.44 13.13 14.65
N TYR A 84 -8.73 12.00 14.53
CA TYR A 84 -9.15 10.86 13.73
C TYR A 84 -9.50 9.63 14.58
N GLY A 85 -8.76 9.40 15.67
CA GLY A 85 -9.01 8.26 16.56
C GLY A 85 -7.92 8.05 17.60
N LEU A 86 -8.07 6.95 18.34
CA LEU A 86 -7.06 6.43 19.25
C LEU A 86 -6.68 5.03 18.81
N THR A 87 -5.38 4.74 18.80
CA THR A 87 -4.88 3.37 18.66
C THR A 87 -5.23 2.52 19.90
N SER A 88 -5.00 1.21 19.82
CA SER A 88 -5.22 0.28 20.95
C SER A 88 -4.39 0.62 22.20
N ASN A 89 -3.20 1.18 22.00
CA ASN A 89 -2.32 1.69 23.07
C ASN A 89 -2.59 3.17 23.43
N ARG A 90 -3.74 3.73 23.00
CA ARG A 90 -4.21 5.07 23.37
C ARG A 90 -3.36 6.23 22.84
N GLU A 91 -2.58 6.00 21.78
CA GLU A 91 -1.93 7.08 21.05
C GLU A 91 -2.94 7.82 20.18
N ARG A 92 -2.91 9.15 20.23
CA ARG A 92 -3.81 10.02 19.47
C ARG A 92 -3.39 10.06 18.01
N VAL A 93 -4.35 9.78 17.13
CA VAL A 93 -4.18 9.87 15.68
C VAL A 93 -4.94 11.09 15.17
N GLU A 94 -4.28 11.85 14.30
CA GLU A 94 -4.84 13.03 13.65
C GLU A 94 -4.91 12.81 12.15
N ARG A 95 -5.96 13.35 11.51
CA ARG A 95 -6.09 13.45 10.07
C ARG A 95 -5.66 14.84 9.65
N TRP A 96 -4.87 14.91 8.59
CA TRP A 96 -4.32 16.11 7.99
C TRP A 96 -4.82 16.20 6.55
N VAL A 97 -5.13 17.41 6.09
CA VAL A 97 -5.58 17.67 4.72
C VAL A 97 -4.77 18.82 4.14
N LEU A 98 -4.10 18.55 3.03
CA LEU A 98 -3.42 19.52 2.18
C LEU A 98 -4.34 19.88 1.01
N THR A 99 -4.58 21.17 0.77
CA THR A 99 -5.37 21.65 -0.38
C THR A 99 -4.56 22.67 -1.16
N ASN A 100 -4.51 22.54 -2.49
CA ASN A 100 -3.87 23.51 -3.38
C ASN A 100 -4.88 24.46 -4.06
N HIS A 101 -4.41 25.43 -4.85
CA HIS A 101 -5.27 26.39 -5.55
C HIS A 101 -6.21 25.75 -6.59
N ASN A 102 -5.85 24.59 -7.13
CA ASN A 102 -6.67 23.86 -8.09
C ASN A 102 -7.80 23.04 -7.43
N GLY A 103 -7.87 23.06 -6.09
CA GLY A 103 -8.83 22.27 -5.32
C GLY A 103 -8.48 20.79 -5.20
N MET A 104 -7.28 20.37 -5.62
CA MET A 104 -6.77 19.02 -5.32
C MET A 104 -6.56 18.91 -3.82
N GLN A 105 -7.00 17.79 -3.25
CA GLN A 105 -6.87 17.52 -1.82
C GLN A 105 -6.14 16.21 -1.59
N VAL A 106 -5.16 16.25 -0.68
CA VAL A 106 -4.46 15.06 -0.17
C VAL A 106 -4.73 14.95 1.31
N SER A 107 -5.31 13.84 1.74
CA SER A 107 -5.53 13.54 3.15
C SER A 107 -4.58 12.44 3.60
N PHE A 108 -4.00 12.62 4.79
CA PHE A 108 -3.18 11.60 5.43
C PHE A 108 -3.41 11.59 6.95
N ILE A 109 -3.04 10.50 7.61
CA ILE A 109 -3.14 10.37 9.07
C ILE A 109 -1.77 10.21 9.72
N SER A 110 -1.63 10.65 10.97
CA SER A 110 -0.37 10.55 11.71
C SER A 110 0.04 9.09 11.98
N TYR A 111 -0.91 8.15 11.99
CA TYR A 111 -0.61 6.71 12.06
C TYR A 111 -0.06 6.23 10.72
N GLY A 112 1.16 5.67 10.74
CA GLY A 112 1.88 5.18 9.57
C GLY A 112 2.24 6.24 8.52
N GLY A 113 1.98 7.52 8.80
CA GLY A 113 2.00 8.57 7.76
C GLY A 113 1.09 8.25 6.58
N ILE A 114 0.01 7.51 6.82
CA ILE A 114 -0.79 6.88 5.77
C ILE A 114 -1.52 7.94 4.96
N ILE A 115 -1.33 7.95 3.65
CA ILE A 115 -2.17 8.68 2.70
C ILE A 115 -3.51 7.95 2.61
N THR A 116 -4.59 8.60 3.05
CA THR A 116 -5.94 8.02 3.06
C THR A 116 -6.74 8.38 1.82
N GLU A 117 -6.49 9.57 1.25
CA GLU A 117 -7.22 10.07 0.09
C GLU A 117 -6.33 10.97 -0.78
N ILE A 118 -6.51 10.86 -2.09
CA ILE A 118 -6.00 11.81 -3.08
C ILE A 118 -7.16 12.11 -4.03
N ASN A 119 -7.75 13.30 -3.91
CA ASN A 119 -8.92 13.70 -4.69
C ASN A 119 -8.49 14.45 -5.95
N VAL A 120 -8.71 13.85 -7.13
CA VAL A 120 -8.25 14.36 -8.44
C VAL A 120 -9.44 14.53 -9.37
N ALA A 121 -9.55 15.69 -10.03
CA ALA A 121 -10.59 15.95 -11.02
C ALA A 121 -10.39 15.11 -12.29
N ASP A 122 -11.48 14.61 -12.90
CA ASP A 122 -11.47 14.01 -14.23
C ASP A 122 -11.55 15.07 -15.35
N LYS A 123 -11.65 14.63 -16.61
CA LYS A 123 -11.82 15.52 -17.78
C LYS A 123 -13.09 16.37 -17.79
N ASN A 124 -14.06 16.04 -16.96
CA ASN A 124 -15.29 16.80 -16.77
C ASN A 124 -15.25 17.68 -15.50
N GLY A 125 -14.12 17.73 -14.80
CA GLY A 125 -13.97 18.48 -13.55
C GLY A 125 -14.54 17.78 -12.32
N LYS A 126 -14.93 16.50 -12.41
CA LYS A 126 -15.47 15.75 -11.27
C LYS A 126 -14.32 15.15 -10.42
N PRO A 127 -14.15 15.55 -9.15
CA PRO A 127 -13.16 14.95 -8.27
C PRO A 127 -13.58 13.54 -7.86
N ASP A 128 -12.60 12.65 -7.71
CA ASP A 128 -12.77 11.34 -7.04
C ASP A 128 -11.47 10.97 -6.31
N ASN A 129 -11.58 10.12 -5.29
CA ASN A 129 -10.44 9.59 -4.56
C ASN A 129 -9.78 8.49 -5.39
N VAL A 130 -8.53 8.70 -5.82
CA VAL A 130 -7.80 7.76 -6.68
C VAL A 130 -6.90 6.78 -5.92
N VAL A 131 -6.99 6.72 -4.59
CA VAL A 131 -6.26 5.73 -3.79
C VAL A 131 -7.19 4.82 -2.99
N LEU A 132 -6.83 3.54 -2.86
CA LEU A 132 -7.51 2.62 -1.96
C LEU A 132 -7.15 2.93 -0.50
N GLY A 133 -8.13 2.81 0.37
CA GLY A 133 -7.97 3.03 1.80
C GLY A 133 -9.24 2.70 2.56
N PHE A 134 -9.15 2.79 3.89
CA PHE A 134 -10.26 2.56 4.80
C PHE A 134 -10.93 3.88 5.22
N GLY A 135 -12.22 3.80 5.53
CA GLY A 135 -12.99 4.95 6.03
C GLY A 135 -12.77 5.28 7.51
N ASN A 136 -12.05 4.44 8.26
CA ASN A 136 -11.80 4.65 9.70
C ASN A 136 -10.45 4.05 10.15
N LEU A 137 -10.03 4.42 11.36
CA LEU A 137 -8.74 3.99 11.94
C LEU A 137 -8.64 2.48 12.20
N ASP A 138 -9.75 1.81 12.51
CA ASP A 138 -9.76 0.36 12.75
C ASP A 138 -9.38 -0.42 11.49
N GLY A 139 -9.79 0.07 10.30
CA GLY A 139 -9.36 -0.50 9.04
C GLY A 139 -7.84 -0.48 8.87
N TYR A 140 -7.18 0.62 9.25
CA TYR A 140 -5.72 0.71 9.16
C TYR A 140 -4.99 -0.06 10.28
N THR A 141 -5.48 0.00 11.53
CA THR A 141 -4.77 -0.58 12.69
C THR A 141 -5.02 -2.08 12.87
N LYS A 142 -6.14 -2.61 12.35
CA LYS A 142 -6.54 -4.02 12.53
C LYS A 142 -6.60 -4.74 11.19
N ASP A 143 -7.42 -4.25 10.27
CA ASP A 143 -7.69 -4.97 9.02
C ASP A 143 -6.47 -5.01 8.10
N SER A 144 -5.82 -3.86 7.91
CA SER A 144 -4.56 -3.76 7.16
C SER A 144 -3.45 -4.61 7.76
N ALA A 145 -3.29 -4.58 9.09
CA ALA A 145 -2.30 -5.38 9.80
C ALA A 145 -2.56 -6.89 9.67
N LYS A 146 -3.83 -7.31 9.72
CA LYS A 146 -4.26 -8.70 9.54
C LYS A 146 -4.06 -9.18 8.10
N GLY A 147 -4.40 -8.35 7.12
CA GLY A 147 -4.32 -8.69 5.70
C GLY A 147 -2.95 -8.47 5.07
N GLY A 148 -2.03 -7.78 5.78
CA GLY A 148 -0.76 -7.33 5.20
C GLY A 148 -0.98 -6.40 4.01
N LEU A 149 -1.87 -5.41 4.15
CA LEU A 149 -2.34 -4.60 3.02
C LEU A 149 -1.52 -3.32 2.80
N TYR A 150 -1.05 -2.70 3.88
CA TYR A 150 -0.17 -1.53 3.86
C TYR A 150 -0.73 -0.28 3.13
N PHE A 151 -2.05 -0.19 2.92
CA PHE A 151 -2.66 0.91 2.16
C PHE A 151 -2.14 2.29 2.57
N GLY A 152 -1.45 2.97 1.64
CA GLY A 152 -1.02 4.35 1.76
C GLY A 152 0.11 4.60 2.74
N ALA A 153 0.65 3.56 3.38
CA ALA A 153 1.56 3.71 4.51
C ALA A 153 2.99 4.07 4.10
N LEU A 154 3.69 4.80 4.98
CA LEU A 154 5.15 4.88 4.95
C LEU A 154 5.75 3.55 5.42
N ILE A 155 6.61 2.99 4.60
CA ILE A 155 7.25 1.69 4.87
C ILE A 155 8.69 1.91 5.32
N GLY A 156 9.10 1.17 6.36
CA GLY A 156 10.46 1.17 6.87
C GLY A 156 10.61 0.31 8.13
N ARG A 157 11.83 0.01 8.59
CA ARG A 157 13.13 0.52 8.09
C ARG A 157 13.56 0.00 6.73
N TYR A 158 13.03 -1.13 6.28
CA TYR A 158 13.38 -1.69 4.98
C TYR A 158 12.10 -2.06 4.21
N ALA A 159 11.83 -1.32 3.15
CA ALA A 159 10.79 -1.61 2.17
C ALA A 159 11.09 -2.89 1.40
N ASN A 160 10.04 -3.59 0.98
CA ASN A 160 10.09 -4.91 0.36
C ASN A 160 10.70 -6.00 1.27
N ARG A 161 11.24 -7.05 0.66
CA ARG A 161 11.67 -8.28 1.33
C ARG A 161 13.18 -8.31 1.59
N ILE A 162 13.55 -8.99 2.68
CA ILE A 162 14.91 -9.46 2.98
C ILE A 162 14.86 -10.98 3.11
N ALA A 163 15.64 -11.67 2.29
CA ALA A 163 15.65 -13.13 2.20
C ALA A 163 15.96 -13.76 3.57
N LYS A 164 15.13 -14.72 3.98
CA LYS A 164 15.27 -15.44 5.27
C LYS A 164 15.30 -14.52 6.50
N GLY A 165 14.86 -13.27 6.35
CA GLY A 165 14.96 -12.23 7.38
C GLY A 165 16.37 -12.08 7.93
N THR A 166 17.40 -12.21 7.10
CA THR A 166 18.79 -12.15 7.56
C THR A 166 19.62 -11.34 6.56
N PHE A 167 20.52 -10.51 7.08
CA PHE A 167 21.53 -9.81 6.28
C PHE A 167 22.84 -9.68 7.07
N SER A 168 23.93 -9.35 6.37
CA SER A 168 25.23 -9.10 7.02
C SER A 168 25.65 -7.65 6.81
N LEU A 169 26.18 -7.03 7.87
CA LEU A 169 26.72 -5.68 7.84
C LEU A 169 27.97 -5.62 8.73
N ASP A 170 29.09 -5.12 8.21
CA ASP A 170 30.39 -5.08 8.91
C ASP A 170 30.77 -6.43 9.55
N HIS A 171 30.56 -7.52 8.80
CA HIS A 171 30.79 -8.91 9.24
C HIS A 171 29.91 -9.41 10.40
N HIS A 172 28.91 -8.63 10.82
CA HIS A 172 27.88 -9.05 11.76
C HIS A 172 26.63 -9.51 11.02
N THR A 173 26.09 -10.66 11.40
CA THR A 173 24.82 -11.17 10.89
C THR A 173 23.68 -10.67 11.78
N TYR A 174 22.68 -10.05 11.16
CA TYR A 174 21.46 -9.56 11.80
C TYR A 174 20.27 -10.43 11.41
N HIS A 175 19.36 -10.63 12.36
CA HIS A 175 18.15 -11.42 12.17
C HIS A 175 16.92 -10.55 12.42
N LEU A 176 15.96 -10.66 11.50
CA LEU A 176 14.70 -9.94 11.47
C LEU A 176 13.55 -10.93 11.64
N ALA A 177 12.40 -10.41 12.07
CA ALA A 177 11.19 -11.21 12.15
C ALA A 177 10.75 -11.70 10.75
N ILE A 178 10.34 -12.97 10.67
CA ILE A 178 9.80 -13.58 9.46
C ILE A 178 8.32 -13.23 9.33
N THR A 179 8.02 -12.16 8.60
CA THR A 179 6.66 -11.62 8.41
C THR A 179 6.02 -12.03 7.08
N ALA A 180 6.82 -12.52 6.12
CA ALA A 180 6.35 -13.10 4.87
C ALA A 180 7.11 -14.41 4.62
N PRO A 181 6.76 -15.52 5.32
CA PRO A 181 7.57 -16.72 5.36
C PRO A 181 8.01 -17.23 3.97
N PRO A 182 9.30 -17.56 3.78
CA PRO A 182 10.36 -17.64 4.79
C PRO A 182 11.12 -16.32 5.05
N ASN A 183 10.64 -15.18 4.56
CA ASN A 183 11.36 -13.90 4.50
C ASN A 183 10.85 -12.87 5.52
N SER A 184 11.64 -11.81 5.74
CA SER A 184 11.15 -10.59 6.38
C SER A 184 10.62 -9.62 5.32
N MET A 185 9.61 -8.83 5.67
CA MET A 185 8.95 -7.92 4.73
C MET A 185 8.54 -6.62 5.43
N HIS A 186 8.73 -5.50 4.72
CA HIS A 186 8.24 -4.16 5.07
C HIS A 186 8.58 -3.73 6.50
N GLY A 187 9.83 -3.95 6.90
CA GLY A 187 10.35 -3.49 8.20
C GLY A 187 9.97 -4.34 9.40
N GLY A 188 9.16 -5.40 9.25
CA GLY A 188 8.87 -6.37 10.31
C GLY A 188 7.47 -6.27 10.92
N ILE A 189 7.32 -6.78 12.15
CA ILE A 189 6.01 -6.95 12.82
C ILE A 189 5.38 -5.58 13.12
N HIS A 190 6.20 -4.66 13.64
CA HIS A 190 5.83 -3.30 13.99
C HIS A 190 6.66 -2.29 13.19
N GLY A 191 6.64 -2.44 11.86
CA GLY A 191 7.23 -1.50 10.91
C GLY A 191 6.66 -0.09 11.00
N PHE A 192 7.22 0.82 10.21
CA PHE A 192 6.89 2.24 10.24
C PHE A 192 5.42 2.54 9.91
N ASP A 193 4.77 1.64 9.18
CA ASP A 193 3.36 1.65 8.83
C ASP A 193 2.43 1.56 10.05
N LYS A 194 2.95 1.07 11.19
CA LYS A 194 2.19 0.82 12.42
C LYS A 194 2.55 1.76 13.57
N ARG A 195 3.22 2.88 13.28
CA ARG A 195 3.70 3.85 14.29
C ARG A 195 2.96 5.17 14.16
N VAL A 196 2.71 5.86 15.28
CA VAL A 196 2.21 7.24 15.23
C VAL A 196 3.39 8.19 15.06
N TRP A 197 3.38 8.93 13.96
CA TRP A 197 4.38 9.94 13.62
C TRP A 197 4.03 11.27 14.27
N HIS A 198 5.05 12.04 14.65
CA HIS A 198 4.86 13.43 15.03
C HIS A 198 4.70 14.28 13.77
N VAL A 199 3.58 14.99 13.63
CA VAL A 199 3.26 15.78 12.43
C VAL A 199 3.23 17.26 12.77
N LYS A 200 3.85 18.07 11.92
CA LYS A 200 3.84 19.53 12.01
C LYS A 200 3.56 20.16 10.65
N ALA A 201 2.66 21.13 10.61
CA ALA A 201 2.46 21.96 9.41
C ALA A 201 3.73 22.74 9.08
N LEU A 202 4.09 22.79 7.79
CA LEU A 202 5.05 23.74 7.29
C LEU A 202 4.38 25.11 7.08
N PRO A 203 5.13 26.22 7.11
CA PRO A 203 4.62 27.50 6.66
C PRO A 203 4.07 27.38 5.23
N VAL A 204 2.90 27.98 4.99
CA VAL A 204 2.33 28.07 3.64
C VAL A 204 3.30 28.87 2.78
N ALA A 205 3.76 28.28 1.67
CA ALA A 205 4.57 28.94 0.68
C ALA A 205 3.68 29.56 -0.41
N GLU A 206 4.26 30.31 -1.33
CA GLU A 206 3.51 31.00 -2.39
C GLU A 206 2.73 30.04 -3.31
N HIS A 207 3.31 28.88 -3.64
CA HIS A 207 2.76 27.91 -4.59
C HIS A 207 2.62 26.48 -4.04
N SER A 208 2.75 26.31 -2.72
CA SER A 208 2.68 24.99 -2.11
C SER A 208 2.33 25.00 -0.63
N VAL A 209 1.76 23.90 -0.17
CA VAL A 209 1.50 23.60 1.24
C VAL A 209 2.13 22.28 1.62
N GLY A 210 2.45 22.09 2.90
CA GLY A 210 3.02 20.82 3.32
C GLY A 210 3.02 20.60 4.82
N ALA A 211 3.40 19.39 5.19
CA ALA A 211 3.57 18.96 6.57
C ALA A 211 4.79 18.03 6.66
N GLU A 212 5.50 18.12 7.78
CA GLU A 212 6.62 17.25 8.11
C GLU A 212 6.18 16.21 9.13
N LEU A 213 6.46 14.94 8.82
CA LEU A 213 6.25 13.79 9.68
C LEU A 213 7.61 13.33 10.20
N THR A 214 7.76 13.19 11.51
CA THR A 214 9.01 12.75 12.14
C THR A 214 8.81 11.59 13.10
N MET A 215 9.82 10.73 13.19
CA MET A 215 9.86 9.60 14.11
C MET A 215 11.30 9.22 14.43
N GLU A 216 11.51 8.60 15.60
CA GLU A 216 12.73 7.91 15.96
C GLU A 216 12.49 6.40 16.05
N SER A 217 13.44 5.62 15.51
CA SER A 217 13.48 4.17 15.65
C SER A 217 14.77 3.81 16.39
N HIS A 218 14.65 3.19 17.56
CA HIS A 218 15.78 2.95 18.46
C HIS A 218 16.67 1.78 18.00
N ASP A 219 17.92 1.75 18.41
CA ASP A 219 18.83 0.62 18.16
C ASP A 219 18.17 -0.72 18.54
N GLY A 220 18.16 -1.68 17.60
CA GLY A 220 17.52 -2.98 17.74
C GLY A 220 16.03 -3.02 17.42
N ASP A 221 15.37 -1.90 17.09
CA ASP A 221 13.96 -1.89 16.67
C ASP A 221 13.77 -2.78 15.44
N GLN A 222 12.87 -3.77 15.57
CA GLN A 222 12.63 -4.85 14.60
C GLN A 222 13.87 -5.67 14.19
N GLY A 223 14.96 -5.59 14.96
CA GLY A 223 16.23 -6.29 14.70
C GLY A 223 17.27 -5.48 13.93
N TYR A 224 16.98 -4.23 13.57
CA TYR A 224 17.92 -3.36 12.83
C TYR A 224 18.85 -2.60 13.78
N PRO A 225 20.16 -2.51 13.48
CA PRO A 225 21.11 -1.74 14.29
C PRO A 225 20.95 -0.22 14.11
N GLY A 226 21.39 0.52 15.11
CA GLY A 226 21.48 1.98 15.10
C GLY A 226 20.17 2.67 15.49
N ASN A 227 20.29 3.76 16.23
CA ASN A 227 19.19 4.72 16.34
C ASN A 227 19.04 5.41 14.98
N LEU A 228 17.81 5.57 14.53
CA LEU A 228 17.47 6.19 13.26
C LEU A 228 16.50 7.34 13.52
N LYS A 229 16.85 8.53 13.04
CA LYS A 229 15.94 9.68 12.98
C LYS A 229 15.44 9.80 11.56
N VAL A 230 14.12 9.86 11.39
CA VAL A 230 13.47 9.90 10.09
C VAL A 230 12.54 11.10 10.03
N ALA A 231 12.62 11.84 8.94
CA ALA A 231 11.67 12.88 8.56
C ALA A 231 11.14 12.58 7.16
N VAL A 232 9.84 12.69 6.98
CA VAL A 232 9.20 12.65 5.66
C VAL A 232 8.36 13.90 5.50
N THR A 233 8.63 14.68 4.47
CA THR A 233 7.88 15.91 4.17
C THR A 233 6.91 15.65 3.03
N TYR A 234 5.63 15.87 3.30
CA TYR A 234 4.57 15.83 2.29
C TYR A 234 4.31 17.26 1.83
N THR A 235 4.47 17.52 0.54
CA THR A 235 4.20 18.83 -0.07
C THR A 235 3.25 18.66 -1.25
N LEU A 236 2.21 19.49 -1.31
CA LEU A 236 1.30 19.61 -2.44
C LEU A 236 1.46 20.99 -3.06
N ASP A 237 1.78 21.04 -4.36
CA ASP A 237 1.94 22.28 -5.11
C ASP A 237 0.75 22.60 -6.04
N ASP A 238 0.78 23.80 -6.61
CA ASP A 238 -0.23 24.28 -7.58
C ASP A 238 -0.14 23.61 -8.95
N GLN A 239 0.83 22.73 -9.17
CA GLN A 239 0.93 21.88 -10.36
C GLN A 239 0.28 20.50 -10.13
N ASN A 240 -0.48 20.33 -9.04
CA ASN A 240 -1.09 19.05 -8.65
C ASN A 240 -0.03 17.95 -8.42
N THR A 241 1.14 18.34 -7.92
CA THR A 241 2.20 17.39 -7.59
C THR A 241 2.25 17.17 -6.09
N LEU A 242 2.02 15.92 -5.67
CA LEU A 242 2.29 15.48 -4.31
C LEU A 242 3.73 14.97 -4.24
N SER A 243 4.59 15.68 -3.51
CA SER A 243 5.99 15.30 -3.25
C SER A 243 6.14 14.70 -1.86
N LEU A 244 6.80 13.54 -1.78
CA LEU A 244 7.24 12.89 -0.56
C LEU A 244 8.77 12.93 -0.51
N HIS A 245 9.30 13.76 0.38
CA HIS A 245 10.75 13.91 0.57
C HIS A 245 11.19 13.20 1.84
N TYR A 246 12.08 12.23 1.73
CA TYR A 246 12.55 11.39 2.81
C TYR A 246 13.95 11.81 3.24
N LYS A 247 14.13 12.05 4.54
CA LYS A 247 15.44 12.26 5.16
C LYS A 247 15.65 11.34 6.34
N ALA A 248 16.82 10.72 6.43
CA ALA A 248 17.19 9.98 7.63
C ALA A 248 18.69 10.02 7.94
N THR A 249 19.01 9.92 9.23
CA THR A 249 20.37 9.82 9.75
C THR A 249 20.45 8.76 10.83
N THR A 250 21.61 8.15 11.02
CA THR A 250 21.85 7.12 12.03
C THR A 250 23.13 7.35 12.84
N ASP A 251 23.20 6.76 14.02
CA ASP A 251 24.37 6.76 14.90
C ASP A 251 25.21 5.47 14.83
N LYS A 252 24.76 4.43 14.12
CA LYS A 252 25.51 3.21 13.80
C LYS A 252 25.24 2.78 12.37
N PRO A 253 26.16 2.06 11.69
CA PRO A 253 25.86 1.45 10.41
C PRO A 253 24.55 0.64 10.46
N THR A 254 23.69 0.85 9.46
CA THR A 254 22.41 0.14 9.31
C THR A 254 22.07 -0.07 7.83
N VAL A 255 20.97 -0.77 7.55
CA VAL A 255 20.36 -0.84 6.23
C VAL A 255 19.03 -0.07 6.24
N LEU A 256 18.79 0.73 5.21
CA LEU A 256 17.62 1.59 5.12
C LEU A 256 17.07 1.62 3.69
N ASN A 257 15.77 1.38 3.58
CA ASN A 257 15.02 1.55 2.34
C ASN A 257 13.61 2.02 2.70
N LEU A 258 13.23 3.23 2.27
CA LEU A 258 11.96 3.86 2.61
C LEU A 258 11.13 4.10 1.35
N THR A 259 9.82 3.88 1.46
CA THR A 259 8.87 4.14 0.39
C THR A 259 7.48 4.48 0.94
N ASN A 260 6.52 4.76 0.06
CA ASN A 260 5.10 4.86 0.38
C ASN A 260 4.31 3.83 -0.43
N HIS A 261 3.41 3.10 0.24
CA HIS A 261 2.68 1.99 -0.34
C HIS A 261 1.22 2.36 -0.71
N SER A 262 1.04 3.51 -1.36
CA SER A 262 -0.28 3.90 -1.90
C SER A 262 -0.70 3.01 -3.07
N TYR A 263 -1.98 2.64 -3.09
CA TYR A 263 -2.58 1.82 -4.14
C TYR A 263 -3.47 2.70 -5.00
N PHE A 264 -3.08 2.95 -6.23
CA PHE A 264 -3.75 3.86 -7.15
C PHE A 264 -4.75 3.16 -8.05
N ASN A 265 -5.88 3.82 -8.28
CA ASN A 265 -6.85 3.51 -9.33
C ASN A 265 -7.37 4.85 -9.84
N LEU A 266 -6.98 5.22 -11.06
CA LEU A 266 -7.31 6.52 -11.64
C LEU A 266 -8.77 6.61 -12.06
N GLY A 267 -9.46 5.48 -12.23
CA GLY A 267 -10.90 5.40 -12.33
C GLY A 267 -11.63 5.79 -11.02
N GLY A 268 -10.94 5.76 -9.87
CA GLY A 268 -11.45 6.02 -8.53
C GLY A 268 -11.47 4.75 -7.65
N GLN A 269 -11.37 4.89 -6.33
CA GLN A 269 -11.13 3.77 -5.39
C GLN A 269 -12.16 2.62 -5.46
N GLY A 270 -13.35 2.87 -6.01
CA GLY A 270 -14.45 1.91 -6.12
C GLY A 270 -14.81 1.54 -7.56
N SER A 271 -13.96 1.88 -8.53
CA SER A 271 -14.22 1.72 -9.96
C SER A 271 -14.06 0.26 -10.45
N GLY A 272 -13.38 -0.58 -9.68
CA GLY A 272 -13.06 -1.97 -10.03
C GLY A 272 -11.64 -2.10 -10.56
N SER A 273 -11.42 -2.94 -11.56
CA SER A 273 -10.08 -3.32 -12.02
C SER A 273 -9.34 -2.20 -12.76
N ILE A 274 -8.03 -2.10 -12.53
CA ILE A 274 -7.09 -1.26 -13.30
C ILE A 274 -6.66 -1.89 -14.64
N ALA A 275 -7.22 -3.04 -15.03
CA ALA A 275 -6.78 -3.77 -16.22
C ALA A 275 -6.87 -2.95 -17.52
N ASP A 276 -7.78 -1.97 -17.59
CA ASP A 276 -7.96 -1.07 -18.73
C ASP A 276 -7.07 0.18 -18.68
N GLU A 277 -6.36 0.43 -17.57
CA GLU A 277 -5.43 1.55 -17.46
C GLU A 277 -4.17 1.30 -18.30
N VAL A 278 -3.59 2.37 -18.82
CA VAL A 278 -2.41 2.31 -19.70
C VAL A 278 -1.19 2.74 -18.89
N LEU A 279 -0.18 1.89 -18.84
CA LEU A 279 1.05 2.07 -18.09
C LEU A 279 2.25 2.22 -19.04
N GLN A 280 3.15 3.12 -18.68
CA GLN A 280 4.49 3.24 -19.24
C GLN A 280 5.49 3.30 -18.08
N ILE A 281 6.62 2.60 -18.20
CA ILE A 281 7.71 2.60 -17.21
C ILE A 281 9.01 2.91 -17.95
N ASN A 282 9.74 3.91 -17.48
CA ASN A 282 11.06 4.30 -17.99
C ASN A 282 12.15 3.41 -17.40
N ALA A 283 12.14 2.15 -17.79
CA ALA A 283 13.07 1.13 -17.32
C ALA A 283 13.38 0.13 -18.43
N SER A 284 14.68 -0.03 -18.70
CA SER A 284 15.19 -1.01 -19.66
C SER A 284 15.45 -2.39 -19.04
N HIS A 285 15.44 -2.48 -17.71
CA HIS A 285 15.69 -3.69 -16.95
C HIS A 285 14.73 -3.86 -15.76
N TYR A 286 14.63 -5.08 -15.25
CA TYR A 286 13.89 -5.42 -14.04
C TYR A 286 14.68 -6.46 -13.23
N THR A 287 14.23 -6.75 -12.00
CA THR A 287 14.82 -7.78 -11.14
C THR A 287 13.90 -9.01 -11.08
N PRO A 288 14.19 -10.10 -11.82
CA PRO A 288 13.41 -11.33 -11.75
C PRO A 288 13.44 -11.93 -10.35
N THR A 289 12.32 -12.49 -9.91
CA THR A 289 12.15 -13.06 -8.57
C THR A 289 11.95 -14.57 -8.58
N ASP A 290 12.18 -15.20 -7.44
CA ASP A 290 11.75 -16.58 -7.18
C ASP A 290 10.27 -16.64 -6.74
N GLN A 291 9.77 -17.85 -6.47
CA GLN A 291 8.39 -18.07 -6.00
C GLN A 291 8.05 -17.43 -4.65
N TYR A 292 9.05 -16.92 -3.91
CA TYR A 292 8.88 -16.20 -2.65
C TYR A 292 9.03 -14.69 -2.82
N ALA A 293 9.05 -14.21 -4.07
CA ALA A 293 9.26 -12.82 -4.46
C ALA A 293 10.61 -12.25 -3.99
N ILE A 294 11.65 -13.08 -3.87
CA ILE A 294 13.03 -12.64 -3.63
C ILE A 294 13.74 -12.50 -4.98
N PRO A 295 14.41 -11.37 -5.27
CA PRO A 295 15.22 -11.24 -6.47
C PRO A 295 16.27 -12.36 -6.59
N THR A 296 16.47 -12.84 -7.80
CA THR A 296 17.50 -13.85 -8.10
C THR A 296 18.93 -13.28 -8.03
N GLY A 297 19.07 -11.96 -7.96
CA GLY A 297 20.33 -11.22 -8.16
C GLY A 297 20.60 -10.85 -9.61
N GLU A 298 19.79 -11.32 -10.56
CA GLU A 298 19.83 -10.91 -11.97
C GLU A 298 19.20 -9.52 -12.15
N ILE A 299 19.77 -8.72 -13.06
CA ILE A 299 19.17 -7.51 -13.62
C ILE A 299 18.91 -7.83 -15.09
N ALA A 300 17.68 -8.25 -15.42
CA ALA A 300 17.32 -8.77 -16.73
C ALA A 300 16.75 -7.66 -17.63
N PRO A 301 17.01 -7.68 -18.95
CA PRO A 301 16.39 -6.73 -19.86
C PRO A 301 14.88 -6.95 -19.94
N VAL A 302 14.10 -5.87 -20.08
CA VAL A 302 12.65 -6.00 -20.30
C VAL A 302 12.30 -6.32 -21.75
N GLU A 303 13.21 -6.04 -22.69
CA GLU A 303 12.96 -6.17 -24.14
C GLU A 303 12.50 -7.56 -24.55
N GLY A 304 11.38 -7.62 -25.27
CA GLY A 304 10.81 -8.88 -25.74
C GLY A 304 10.15 -9.72 -24.64
N THR A 305 9.94 -9.15 -23.45
CA THR A 305 9.26 -9.81 -22.33
C THR A 305 7.92 -9.13 -22.01
N VAL A 306 7.11 -9.77 -21.17
CA VAL A 306 5.87 -9.19 -20.61
C VAL A 306 6.09 -7.97 -19.71
N PHE A 307 7.36 -7.66 -19.38
CA PHE A 307 7.75 -6.53 -18.54
C PHE A 307 8.13 -5.28 -19.36
N ASP A 308 8.03 -5.33 -20.70
CA ASP A 308 8.39 -4.23 -21.60
C ASP A 308 7.32 -3.12 -21.64
N PHE A 309 7.26 -2.33 -20.57
CA PHE A 309 6.44 -1.13 -20.48
C PHE A 309 7.17 0.14 -20.96
N ARG A 310 8.28 0.01 -21.70
CA ARG A 310 9.02 1.20 -22.22
C ARG A 310 8.14 2.06 -23.13
N LYS A 311 7.15 1.44 -23.76
CA LYS A 311 6.06 2.10 -24.49
C LYS A 311 4.75 1.94 -23.71
N PRO A 312 3.82 2.92 -23.79
CA PRO A 312 2.50 2.80 -23.17
C PRO A 312 1.79 1.50 -23.57
N MET A 313 1.32 0.74 -22.59
CA MET A 313 0.65 -0.53 -22.75
C MET A 313 -0.49 -0.68 -21.75
N VAL A 314 -1.61 -1.26 -22.19
CA VAL A 314 -2.72 -1.60 -21.29
C VAL A 314 -2.25 -2.65 -20.28
N ILE A 315 -2.43 -2.39 -18.98
CA ILE A 315 -1.92 -3.28 -17.91
C ILE A 315 -2.44 -4.71 -18.08
N GLY A 316 -3.72 -4.84 -18.47
CA GLY A 316 -4.39 -6.12 -18.67
C GLY A 316 -3.81 -6.99 -19.79
N THR A 317 -2.95 -6.48 -20.68
CA THR A 317 -2.44 -7.23 -21.85
C THR A 317 -1.69 -8.50 -21.46
N HIS A 318 -0.80 -8.44 -20.46
CA HIS A 318 0.00 -9.59 -20.03
C HIS A 318 -0.23 -10.00 -18.56
N LEU A 319 -1.23 -9.39 -17.90
CA LEU A 319 -1.53 -9.59 -16.49
C LEU A 319 -1.90 -11.05 -16.13
N ARG A 320 -2.23 -11.85 -17.15
CA ARG A 320 -2.71 -13.24 -17.03
C ARG A 320 -1.89 -14.23 -17.87
N ASP A 321 -0.72 -13.82 -18.38
CA ASP A 321 0.14 -14.68 -19.20
C ASP A 321 0.73 -15.84 -18.38
N ASP A 322 1.02 -16.95 -19.07
CA ASP A 322 1.50 -18.21 -18.47
C ASP A 322 3.03 -18.27 -18.32
N VAL A 323 3.67 -17.12 -18.05
CA VAL A 323 5.11 -17.04 -17.79
C VAL A 323 5.39 -17.13 -16.28
N PRO A 324 6.49 -17.79 -15.85
CA PRO A 324 6.74 -18.06 -14.43
C PRO A 324 6.66 -16.83 -13.52
N GLN A 325 7.24 -15.70 -13.94
CA GLN A 325 7.25 -14.46 -13.15
C GLN A 325 5.84 -13.91 -12.88
N ILE A 326 4.94 -13.96 -13.87
CA ILE A 326 3.54 -13.55 -13.71
C ILE A 326 2.77 -14.56 -12.85
N MET A 327 3.03 -15.85 -13.02
CA MET A 327 2.37 -16.90 -12.22
C MET A 327 2.77 -16.86 -10.75
N TYR A 328 4.03 -16.57 -10.42
CA TYR A 328 4.51 -16.42 -9.04
C TYR A 328 3.83 -15.24 -8.35
N ALA A 329 3.80 -14.09 -9.02
CA ALA A 329 3.22 -12.86 -8.48
C ALA A 329 1.68 -12.83 -8.56
N ARG A 330 1.07 -13.64 -9.43
CA ARG A 330 -0.35 -13.57 -9.83
C ARG A 330 -0.73 -12.21 -10.43
N GLY A 331 0.15 -11.69 -11.27
CA GLY A 331 0.10 -10.34 -11.83
C GLY A 331 1.50 -9.74 -11.87
N TYR A 332 1.62 -8.42 -11.71
CA TYR A 332 2.92 -7.79 -11.49
C TYR A 332 3.16 -7.60 -9.99
N ASP A 333 4.33 -8.01 -9.52
CA ASP A 333 4.89 -7.74 -8.19
C ASP A 333 6.42 -7.70 -8.34
N HIS A 334 6.92 -6.79 -9.18
CA HIS A 334 8.34 -6.75 -9.55
C HIS A 334 8.91 -5.33 -9.40
N ASN A 335 10.22 -5.28 -9.17
CA ASN A 335 10.99 -4.04 -9.20
C ASN A 335 11.56 -3.83 -10.60
N TRP A 336 11.19 -2.71 -11.22
CA TRP A 336 11.82 -2.19 -12.42
C TRP A 336 13.04 -1.34 -12.05
N VAL A 337 14.11 -1.47 -12.83
CA VAL A 337 15.32 -0.66 -12.68
C VAL A 337 15.13 0.62 -13.49
N ILE A 338 14.90 1.74 -12.81
CA ILE A 338 14.59 3.02 -13.46
C ILE A 338 15.83 3.53 -14.20
N ASP A 339 15.68 3.80 -15.49
CA ASP A 339 16.77 4.27 -16.34
C ASP A 339 17.31 5.62 -15.87
N GLY A 340 18.62 5.83 -16.05
CA GLY A 340 19.32 7.07 -15.66
C GLY A 340 19.91 7.05 -14.25
N GLU A 341 20.62 8.13 -13.92
CA GLU A 341 21.32 8.26 -12.63
C GLU A 341 20.32 8.51 -11.48
N TYR A 342 20.50 7.80 -10.37
CA TYR A 342 19.69 7.95 -9.14
C TYR A 342 20.43 8.76 -8.06
N GLY A 343 19.73 9.13 -6.99
CA GLY A 343 20.28 9.91 -5.87
C GLY A 343 20.47 11.41 -6.16
N LYS A 344 20.03 11.88 -7.33
CA LYS A 344 20.02 13.30 -7.73
C LYS A 344 18.58 13.84 -7.74
N ALA A 345 18.25 14.71 -8.69
CA ALA A 345 16.89 15.20 -8.90
C ALA A 345 15.94 14.04 -9.29
N PRO A 346 14.66 14.11 -8.91
CA PRO A 346 13.65 13.17 -9.39
C PRO A 346 13.60 13.11 -10.93
N ARG A 347 13.48 11.90 -11.46
CA ARG A 347 13.31 11.64 -12.90
C ARG A 347 12.05 10.82 -13.13
N LEU A 348 11.42 10.98 -14.29
CA LEU A 348 10.21 10.25 -14.65
C LEU A 348 10.50 8.75 -14.66
N ALA A 349 9.85 8.02 -13.76
CA ALA A 349 9.98 6.58 -13.58
C ALA A 349 8.82 5.83 -14.24
N ALA A 350 7.60 6.35 -14.11
CA ALA A 350 6.42 5.76 -14.73
C ALA A 350 5.36 6.82 -15.04
N ARG A 351 4.47 6.48 -15.96
CA ARG A 351 3.23 7.22 -16.26
C ARG A 351 2.09 6.22 -16.38
N ILE A 352 0.99 6.50 -15.71
CA ILE A 352 -0.25 5.72 -15.82
C ILE A 352 -1.40 6.64 -16.18
N GLU A 353 -2.33 6.15 -17.00
CA GLU A 353 -3.54 6.88 -17.38
C GLU A 353 -4.76 5.96 -17.38
N ASP A 354 -5.91 6.52 -16.98
CA ASP A 354 -7.22 5.91 -17.22
C ASP A 354 -7.89 6.61 -18.42
N PRO A 355 -8.01 5.95 -19.58
CA PRO A 355 -8.64 6.53 -20.75
C PRO A 355 -10.10 6.97 -20.53
N LYS A 356 -10.82 6.34 -19.59
CA LYS A 356 -12.25 6.62 -19.36
C LYS A 356 -12.44 7.98 -18.70
N THR A 357 -11.74 8.24 -17.60
CA THR A 357 -11.79 9.52 -16.87
C THR A 357 -10.90 10.58 -17.49
N GLY A 358 -9.88 10.19 -18.26
CA GLY A 358 -8.84 11.07 -18.79
C GLY A 358 -7.81 11.47 -17.73
N ARG A 359 -7.89 10.95 -16.49
CA ARG A 359 -6.87 11.21 -15.47
C ARG A 359 -5.57 10.51 -15.87
N PHE A 360 -4.46 11.17 -15.58
CA PHE A 360 -3.14 10.55 -15.60
C PHE A 360 -2.36 10.88 -14.33
N MET A 361 -1.40 10.03 -14.01
CA MET A 361 -0.40 10.24 -12.98
C MET A 361 0.99 9.95 -13.54
N GLU A 362 1.93 10.84 -13.28
CA GLU A 362 3.35 10.63 -13.49
C GLU A 362 4.04 10.40 -12.15
N VAL A 363 4.88 9.37 -12.09
CA VAL A 363 5.72 9.05 -10.93
C VAL A 363 7.13 9.49 -11.26
N LEU A 364 7.64 10.47 -10.52
CA LEU A 364 9.04 10.91 -10.60
C LEU A 364 9.76 10.51 -9.33
N THR A 365 11.00 10.05 -9.42
CA THR A 365 11.77 9.71 -8.21
C THR A 365 13.27 9.83 -8.39
N SER A 366 13.96 10.10 -7.28
CA SER A 366 15.41 9.98 -7.19
C SER A 366 15.88 8.58 -6.76
N GLN A 367 14.97 7.64 -6.52
CA GLN A 367 15.29 6.24 -6.22
C GLN A 367 15.81 5.48 -7.46
N PRO A 368 16.56 4.37 -7.28
CA PRO A 368 17.03 3.55 -8.40
C PRO A 368 15.97 2.60 -8.96
N GLY A 369 14.98 2.20 -8.16
CA GLY A 369 13.99 1.19 -8.50
C GLY A 369 12.56 1.65 -8.29
N LEU A 370 11.64 0.93 -8.94
CA LEU A 370 10.20 1.09 -8.79
C LEU A 370 9.54 -0.28 -8.67
N GLN A 371 9.05 -0.62 -7.48
CA GLN A 371 8.16 -1.76 -7.34
C GLN A 371 6.80 -1.41 -7.94
N VAL A 372 6.32 -2.25 -8.87
CA VAL A 372 4.97 -2.16 -9.41
C VAL A 372 4.20 -3.40 -9.00
N TYR A 373 3.17 -3.17 -8.19
CA TYR A 373 2.35 -4.23 -7.62
C TYR A 373 0.87 -4.04 -7.95
N THR A 374 0.28 -4.99 -8.69
CA THR A 374 -1.12 -4.92 -9.15
C THR A 374 -2.13 -5.51 -8.17
N SER A 375 -1.91 -5.28 -6.87
CA SER A 375 -2.82 -5.64 -5.78
C SER A 375 -3.24 -7.12 -5.74
N ASN A 376 -2.32 -8.02 -6.11
CA ASN A 376 -2.60 -9.43 -6.40
C ASN A 376 -3.16 -10.24 -5.21
N SER A 377 -2.94 -9.78 -3.97
CA SER A 377 -3.39 -10.42 -2.73
C SER A 377 -4.82 -10.05 -2.32
N LEU A 378 -5.42 -9.03 -2.92
CA LEU A 378 -6.78 -8.61 -2.58
C LEU A 378 -7.80 -9.66 -3.06
N ASP A 379 -8.68 -10.10 -2.18
CA ASP A 379 -9.58 -11.24 -2.41
C ASP A 379 -11.07 -10.93 -2.19
N GLY A 380 -11.40 -9.67 -1.90
CA GLY A 380 -12.76 -9.22 -1.58
C GLY A 380 -13.13 -9.29 -0.10
N THR A 381 -12.20 -9.67 0.79
CA THR A 381 -12.44 -9.71 2.25
C THR A 381 -12.60 -8.31 2.85
N TYR A 382 -11.98 -7.30 2.26
CA TYR A 382 -11.94 -5.93 2.76
C TYR A 382 -12.68 -4.97 1.83
N ALA A 383 -13.23 -3.89 2.40
CA ALA A 383 -13.90 -2.84 1.65
C ALA A 383 -13.43 -1.45 2.10
N GLY A 384 -13.37 -0.53 1.13
CA GLY A 384 -12.95 0.85 1.37
C GLY A 384 -14.05 1.79 1.80
N ALA A 385 -13.70 3.08 1.87
CA ALA A 385 -14.63 4.16 2.18
C ALA A 385 -15.78 4.28 1.15
N ALA A 386 -15.57 3.82 -0.09
CA ALA A 386 -16.61 3.77 -1.12
C ALA A 386 -17.62 2.61 -0.96
N HIS A 387 -17.54 1.81 0.12
CA HIS A 387 -18.37 0.63 0.36
C HIS A 387 -18.33 -0.41 -0.78
N LYS A 388 -17.18 -0.51 -1.45
CA LYS A 388 -16.88 -1.53 -2.46
C LYS A 388 -15.79 -2.45 -1.92
N ALA A 389 -15.97 -3.76 -2.14
CA ALA A 389 -14.97 -4.75 -1.78
C ALA A 389 -13.78 -4.64 -2.74
N PHE A 390 -12.57 -4.73 -2.20
CA PHE A 390 -11.34 -4.69 -2.98
C PHE A 390 -10.90 -6.08 -3.40
N ARG A 391 -10.61 -6.26 -4.68
CA ARG A 391 -10.21 -7.52 -5.31
C ARG A 391 -8.89 -7.37 -6.05
N GLN A 392 -8.31 -8.51 -6.41
CA GLN A 392 -7.11 -8.60 -7.21
C GLN A 392 -7.23 -7.68 -8.43
N THR A 393 -6.19 -6.89 -8.68
CA THR A 393 -6.10 -5.93 -9.81
C THR A 393 -7.05 -4.74 -9.73
N ASP A 394 -7.63 -4.44 -8.58
CA ASP A 394 -8.42 -3.21 -8.38
C ASP A 394 -7.55 -1.95 -8.18
N ALA A 395 -6.24 -2.10 -8.05
CA ALA A 395 -5.32 -0.98 -7.94
C ALA A 395 -3.88 -1.40 -8.27
N VAL A 396 -3.02 -0.41 -8.46
CA VAL A 396 -1.58 -0.60 -8.65
C VAL A 396 -0.79 0.29 -7.67
N ALA A 397 0.21 -0.29 -7.00
CA ALA A 397 1.16 0.47 -6.20
C ALA A 397 2.43 0.78 -7.00
N PHE A 398 3.00 1.96 -6.77
CA PHE A 398 4.24 2.45 -7.37
C PHE A 398 5.22 2.82 -6.26
N GLU A 399 5.94 1.84 -5.74
CA GLU A 399 6.81 2.04 -4.59
C GLU A 399 8.23 2.35 -5.10
N ALA A 400 8.60 3.63 -5.10
CA ALA A 400 9.94 4.03 -5.48
C ALA A 400 10.92 3.69 -4.35
N GLU A 401 11.90 2.83 -4.65
CA GLU A 401 12.75 2.21 -3.63
C GLU A 401 14.14 1.81 -4.16
N HIS A 402 15.03 1.43 -3.24
CA HIS A 402 16.15 0.55 -3.60
C HIS A 402 15.66 -0.86 -3.85
N PHE A 403 16.42 -1.66 -4.59
CA PHE A 403 15.97 -2.98 -5.01
C PHE A 403 15.72 -3.90 -3.81
N PRO A 404 14.72 -4.79 -3.89
CA PRO A 404 14.47 -5.76 -2.83
C PRO A 404 15.71 -6.61 -2.55
N ASP A 405 15.90 -7.00 -1.29
CA ASP A 405 17.02 -7.82 -0.82
C ASP A 405 18.44 -7.28 -1.12
N SER A 406 18.59 -5.98 -1.45
CA SER A 406 19.90 -5.34 -1.70
C SER A 406 21.00 -5.62 -0.66
N PRO A 407 20.72 -5.71 0.67
CA PRO A 407 21.72 -6.12 1.67
C PRO A 407 22.39 -7.47 1.41
N ASN A 408 21.75 -8.35 0.64
CA ASN A 408 22.24 -9.68 0.28
C ASN A 408 22.71 -9.77 -1.18
N HIS A 409 22.65 -8.68 -1.94
CA HIS A 409 23.05 -8.61 -3.35
C HIS A 409 24.09 -7.50 -3.58
N PRO A 410 25.40 -7.78 -3.47
CA PRO A 410 26.46 -6.76 -3.57
C PRO A 410 26.54 -6.00 -4.91
N LYS A 411 25.83 -6.47 -5.95
CA LYS A 411 25.75 -5.80 -7.26
C LYS A 411 24.59 -4.81 -7.34
N PHE A 412 23.66 -4.83 -6.39
CA PHE A 412 22.55 -3.89 -6.34
C PHE A 412 23.00 -2.57 -5.70
N PRO A 413 22.28 -1.46 -5.96
CA PRO A 413 22.47 -0.21 -5.25
C PRO A 413 22.50 -0.42 -3.73
N SER A 414 23.54 0.08 -3.07
CA SER A 414 23.70 -0.12 -1.64
C SER A 414 22.60 0.58 -0.84
N THR A 415 22.02 -0.14 0.12
CA THR A 415 21.08 0.37 1.11
C THR A 415 21.74 0.65 2.46
N GLU A 416 23.06 0.58 2.55
CA GLU A 416 23.78 0.90 3.78
C GLU A 416 23.69 2.40 4.09
N LEU A 417 23.40 2.72 5.34
CA LEU A 417 23.49 4.07 5.89
C LEU A 417 24.45 4.07 7.07
N ARG A 418 25.46 4.94 7.05
CA ARG A 418 26.48 5.05 8.08
C ARG A 418 26.44 6.40 8.80
N PRO A 419 27.00 6.51 10.02
CA PRO A 419 27.12 7.79 10.71
C PRO A 419 27.83 8.83 9.85
N GLY A 420 27.28 10.05 9.81
CA GLY A 420 27.76 11.14 8.96
C GLY A 420 27.18 11.15 7.54
N GLN A 421 26.48 10.10 7.11
CA GLN A 421 25.71 10.07 5.88
C GLN A 421 24.25 10.47 6.12
N VAL A 422 23.58 10.89 5.05
CA VAL A 422 22.16 11.24 5.04
C VAL A 422 21.49 10.42 3.94
N PHE A 423 20.43 9.68 4.30
CA PHE A 423 19.48 9.17 3.32
C PHE A 423 18.63 10.35 2.86
N ASP A 424 18.62 10.65 1.56
CA ASP A 424 17.93 11.81 1.00
C ASP A 424 17.35 11.44 -0.37
N TYR A 425 16.06 11.11 -0.40
CA TYR A 425 15.36 10.66 -1.60
C TYR A 425 13.99 11.31 -1.70
N THR A 426 13.50 11.51 -2.92
CA THR A 426 12.21 12.14 -3.19
C THR A 426 11.43 11.32 -4.20
N THR A 427 10.13 11.17 -3.94
CA THR A 427 9.16 10.64 -4.90
C THR A 427 8.05 11.66 -5.09
N GLN A 428 7.62 11.84 -6.33
CA GLN A 428 6.59 12.80 -6.71
C GLN A 428 5.51 12.10 -7.51
N TYR A 429 4.26 12.37 -7.18
CA TYR A 429 3.08 11.96 -7.92
C TYR A 429 2.45 13.21 -8.54
N HIS A 430 2.68 13.41 -9.83
CA HIS A 430 2.12 14.53 -10.58
C HIS A 430 0.83 14.10 -11.27
N PHE A 431 -0.27 14.79 -10.99
CA PHE A 431 -1.58 14.46 -11.55
C PHE A 431 -2.03 15.47 -12.60
N GLY A 432 -2.64 14.95 -13.66
CA GLY A 432 -3.22 15.78 -14.70
C GLY A 432 -4.37 15.10 -15.42
N VAL A 433 -4.84 15.76 -16.47
CA VAL A 433 -6.00 15.35 -17.24
C VAL A 433 -5.72 15.50 -18.73
N ASN A 434 -5.92 14.41 -19.48
CA ASN A 434 -6.01 14.42 -20.92
C ASN A 434 -7.44 14.81 -21.33
N LYS A 435 -7.58 15.93 -22.05
CA LYS A 435 -8.88 16.47 -22.50
C LYS A 435 -9.37 15.90 -23.84
N ASN A 436 -8.66 14.93 -24.40
CA ASN A 436 -8.91 14.40 -25.74
C ASN A 436 -10.14 13.47 -25.79
#